data_AF-A0A3M5SAU3-F1
#
_entry.id   AF-A0A3M5SAU3-F1
#
_cell.length_a   1.000
_cell.length_b   1.000
_cell.length_c   1.000
_cell.angle_alpha   90.00
_cell.angle_beta   90.00
_cell.angle_gamma   90.00
#
_symmetry.space_group_name_H-M   'P 1'
#
loop_
_entity.id
_entity.type
_entity.pdbx_description
1 polymer ?
#
loop_
_entity_poly.entity_id
_entity_poly.type
_entity_poly.pdbx_seq_one_letter_code
_entity_poly.pdbx_strand_id
1 'polypeptide(L)'
;MDVQFQQARKDFHAALLKTTLTINDKNIPSNADSSNRTSIAIARGIAETLKAETIAERLAGQTSGNQFEGLCADFVKDTFLHLGHLRPGNWDVHQVGGRNRLEIARYEQYTHLVALDRAARNDPELAAALGSDYTITPDIVVVRGLESDNAINRHEELVDRSVCTLSNLREANGGYPLLHASISCKWTIRSDRAQNARSEALNLIRNRKGKLPNIMVVTAEPTPSRLASIALGTGDIDCVYHFALYELQETLQGLKMYDALDMLAVMVDGKRLKDISDIPLDLAV
;
A
#
# COMPACT_ATOMS: atom_id res chain seq x y z
N MET A 1 -17.07 22.62 10.58
CA MET A 1 -17.11 21.23 10.05
C MET A 1 -15.68 20.83 9.82
N ASP A 2 -15.24 19.77 10.49
CA ASP A 2 -13.89 19.25 10.28
C ASP A 2 -13.81 18.54 8.92
N VAL A 3 -12.67 18.66 8.25
CA VAL A 3 -12.41 17.97 6.98
C VAL A 3 -12.28 16.47 7.27
N GLN A 4 -13.16 15.64 6.72
CA GLN A 4 -13.26 14.20 7.04
C GLN A 4 -11.93 13.45 6.88
N PHE A 5 -11.21 13.65 5.77
CA PHE A 5 -9.90 13.01 5.56
C PHE A 5 -8.82 13.53 6.51
N GLN A 6 -8.91 14.78 6.95
CA GLN A 6 -8.03 15.30 7.99
C GLN A 6 -8.30 14.60 9.33
N GLN A 7 -9.57 14.32 9.64
CA GLN A 7 -9.93 13.59 10.86
C GLN A 7 -9.46 12.13 10.79
N ALA A 8 -9.72 11.43 9.68
CA ALA A 8 -9.23 10.05 9.47
C ALA A 8 -7.71 9.96 9.58
N ARG A 9 -6.96 10.94 9.05
CA ARG A 9 -5.50 11.02 9.19
C ARG A 9 -5.07 11.16 10.66
N LYS A 10 -5.75 12.01 11.44
CA LYS A 10 -5.49 12.15 12.88
C LYS A 10 -5.79 10.86 13.64
N ASP A 11 -6.89 10.19 13.31
CA ASP A 11 -7.29 8.94 13.96
C ASP A 11 -6.29 7.82 13.66
N PHE A 12 -5.81 7.74 12.42
CA PHE A 12 -4.71 6.87 12.01
C PHE A 12 -3.43 7.13 12.82
N HIS A 13 -3.02 8.39 12.96
CA HIS A 13 -1.86 8.75 13.79
C HIS A 13 -2.08 8.42 15.26
N ALA A 14 -3.25 8.72 15.81
CA ALA A 14 -3.59 8.39 17.20
C ALA A 14 -3.55 6.88 17.45
N ALA A 15 -3.97 6.06 16.48
CA ALA A 15 -3.86 4.61 16.56
C ALA A 15 -2.40 4.15 16.53
N LEU A 16 -1.57 4.71 15.63
CA LEU A 16 -0.14 4.43 15.59
C LEU A 16 0.57 4.76 16.90
N LEU A 17 0.27 5.90 17.50
CA LEU A 17 0.87 6.35 18.76
C LEU A 17 0.54 5.42 19.93
N LYS A 18 -0.58 4.71 19.89
CA LYS A 18 -0.96 3.76 20.95
C LYS A 18 -0.16 2.46 20.90
N THR A 19 0.23 2.00 19.71
CA THR A 19 0.73 0.62 19.54
C THR A 19 2.05 0.51 18.80
N THR A 20 2.35 1.39 17.84
CA THR A 20 3.38 1.14 16.82
C THR A 20 4.49 2.20 16.85
N LEU A 21 4.13 3.49 16.87
CA LEU A 21 5.07 4.60 17.04
C LEU A 21 5.30 4.85 18.53
N THR A 22 6.34 4.22 19.08
CA THR A 22 6.72 4.34 20.50
C THR A 22 8.08 5.01 20.64
N ILE A 23 8.33 5.61 21.80
CA ILE A 23 9.62 6.20 22.16
C ILE A 23 10.21 5.39 23.31
N ASN A 24 11.44 4.90 23.17
CA ASN A 24 12.10 4.14 24.24
C ASN A 24 12.74 5.05 25.31
N ASP A 25 13.35 4.44 26.33
CA ASP A 25 14.03 5.12 27.45
C ASP A 25 15.17 6.08 27.02
N LYS A 26 15.78 5.80 25.87
CA LYS A 26 16.84 6.62 25.23
C LYS A 26 16.28 7.71 24.31
N ASN A 27 14.96 7.93 24.34
CA ASN A 27 14.26 8.89 23.50
C ASN A 27 14.44 8.60 21.99
N ILE A 28 14.47 7.32 21.61
CA ILE A 28 14.59 6.86 20.22
C ILE A 28 13.22 6.35 19.75
N PRO A 29 12.61 6.99 18.74
CA PRO A 29 11.37 6.51 18.14
C PRO A 29 11.52 5.15 17.45
N SER A 30 10.46 4.34 17.45
CA SER A 30 10.46 2.96 16.94
C SER A 30 10.64 2.84 15.42
N ASN A 31 10.40 3.91 14.66
CA ASN A 31 10.69 4.00 13.23
C ASN A 31 12.10 4.53 12.90
N ALA A 32 12.92 4.87 13.91
CA ALA A 32 14.30 5.28 13.70
C ALA A 32 15.26 4.09 13.52
N ASP A 33 16.37 4.35 12.83
CA ASP A 33 17.58 3.54 12.95
C ASP A 33 18.41 4.03 14.13
N SER A 34 18.48 3.21 15.19
CA SER A 34 19.16 3.52 16.45
C SER A 34 20.67 3.73 16.30
N SER A 35 21.27 3.32 15.17
CA SER A 35 22.67 3.56 14.87
C SER A 35 22.93 4.82 14.04
N ASN A 36 21.87 5.48 13.54
CA ASN A 36 21.95 6.64 12.67
C ASN A 36 21.40 7.90 13.35
N ARG A 37 22.29 8.82 13.75
CA ARG A 37 21.92 10.06 14.44
C ARG A 37 20.92 10.92 13.66
N THR A 38 21.06 11.00 12.34
CA THR A 38 20.14 11.75 11.47
C THR A 38 18.76 11.12 11.46
N SER A 39 18.68 9.80 11.34
CA SER A 39 17.41 9.07 11.42
C SER A 39 16.69 9.29 12.75
N ILE A 40 17.43 9.25 13.87
CA ILE A 40 16.88 9.50 15.22
C ILE A 40 16.35 10.93 15.33
N ALA A 41 17.12 11.92 14.88
CA ALA A 41 16.72 13.33 14.96
C ALA A 41 15.43 13.61 14.17
N ILE A 42 15.34 13.10 12.93
CA ILE A 42 14.16 13.29 12.09
C ILE A 42 12.94 12.56 12.67
N ALA A 43 13.10 11.28 13.03
CA ALA A 43 12.01 10.52 13.62
C ALA A 43 11.48 11.16 14.90
N ARG A 44 12.38 11.76 15.71
CA ARG A 44 12.01 12.43 16.94
C ARG A 44 11.22 13.70 16.66
N GLY A 45 11.65 14.53 15.71
CA GLY A 45 10.89 15.72 15.32
C GLY A 45 9.48 15.36 14.85
N ILE A 46 9.32 14.31 14.03
CA ILE A 46 8.00 13.82 13.61
C ILE A 46 7.17 13.39 14.82
N ALA A 47 7.74 12.60 15.73
CA ALA A 47 7.05 12.13 16.92
C ALA A 47 6.63 13.30 17.86
N GLU A 48 7.46 14.33 17.99
CA GLU A 48 7.16 15.54 18.74
C GLU A 48 6.02 16.34 18.10
N THR A 49 6.03 16.53 16.78
CA THR A 49 4.93 17.21 16.05
C THR A 49 3.61 16.43 16.18
N LEU A 50 3.67 15.10 16.17
CA LEU A 50 2.53 14.22 16.39
C LEU A 50 2.12 14.11 17.88
N LYS A 51 2.85 14.74 18.81
CA LYS A 51 2.62 14.68 20.26
C LYS A 51 2.64 13.24 20.80
N ALA A 52 3.63 12.46 20.39
CA ALA A 52 3.85 11.12 20.88
C ALA A 52 4.25 11.13 22.38
N GLU A 53 3.39 10.60 23.23
CA GLU A 53 3.64 10.48 24.68
C GLU A 53 3.89 9.03 25.13
N THR A 54 3.70 8.04 24.24
CA THR A 54 3.81 6.63 24.56
C THR A 54 5.26 6.20 24.75
N ILE A 55 5.66 6.01 26.02
CA ILE A 55 6.96 5.47 26.39
C ILE A 55 6.87 3.94 26.41
N ALA A 56 7.48 3.29 25.42
CA ALA A 56 7.53 1.83 25.33
C ALA A 56 8.72 1.36 24.49
N GLU A 57 9.26 0.20 24.84
CA GLU A 57 10.31 -0.45 24.06
C GLU A 57 9.87 -0.77 22.62
N ARG A 58 10.83 -0.78 21.71
CA ARG A 58 10.56 -1.05 20.30
C ARG A 58 10.01 -2.47 20.14
N LEU A 59 8.83 -2.59 19.53
CA LEU A 59 8.26 -3.88 19.16
C LEU A 59 9.16 -4.63 18.17
N ALA A 60 9.06 -5.96 18.19
CA ALA A 60 9.69 -6.80 17.17
C ALA A 60 9.27 -6.34 15.76
N GLY A 61 10.20 -6.42 14.80
CA GLY A 61 9.98 -5.90 13.45
C GLY A 61 8.76 -6.51 12.74
N GLN A 62 8.45 -7.79 13.01
CA GLN A 62 7.28 -8.46 12.46
C GLN A 62 5.97 -7.96 13.08
N THR A 63 5.96 -7.71 14.38
CA THR A 63 4.78 -7.19 15.10
C THR A 63 4.46 -5.76 14.67
N SER A 64 5.47 -4.89 14.59
CA SER A 64 5.30 -3.51 14.12
C SER A 64 4.88 -3.44 12.65
N GLY A 65 5.43 -4.31 11.80
CA GLY A 65 4.99 -4.45 10.41
C GLY A 65 3.50 -4.80 10.30
N ASN A 66 3.08 -5.90 10.92
CA ASN A 66 1.69 -6.36 10.86
C ASN A 66 0.70 -5.35 11.46
N GLN A 67 1.07 -4.64 12.54
CA GLN A 67 0.23 -3.57 13.09
C GLN A 67 0.12 -2.38 12.14
N PHE A 68 1.24 -1.98 11.52
CA PHE A 68 1.24 -0.89 10.56
C PHE A 68 0.38 -1.21 9.33
N GLU A 69 0.46 -2.45 8.83
CA GLU A 69 -0.40 -2.96 7.76
C GLU A 69 -1.89 -2.86 8.11
N GLY A 70 -2.29 -3.37 9.29
CA GLY A 70 -3.68 -3.30 9.74
C GLY A 70 -4.19 -1.86 9.84
N LEU A 71 -3.40 -0.96 10.43
CA LEU A 71 -3.78 0.45 10.57
C LEU A 71 -3.85 1.18 9.22
N CYS A 72 -2.99 0.84 8.26
CA CYS A 72 -3.09 1.37 6.90
C CYS A 72 -4.35 0.83 6.19
N ALA A 73 -4.71 -0.44 6.39
CA ALA A 73 -5.91 -1.03 5.80
C ALA A 73 -7.17 -0.35 6.33
N ASP A 74 -7.24 -0.14 7.64
CA ASP A 74 -8.34 0.59 8.30
C ASP A 74 -8.44 2.02 7.77
N PHE A 75 -7.31 2.74 7.67
CA PHE A 75 -7.30 4.10 7.10
C PHE A 75 -7.85 4.12 5.67
N VAL A 76 -7.42 3.22 4.79
CA VAL A 76 -7.89 3.16 3.40
C VAL A 76 -9.38 2.83 3.36
N LYS A 77 -9.85 1.89 4.19
CA LYS A 77 -11.25 1.51 4.29
C LYS A 77 -12.14 2.68 4.75
N ASP A 78 -11.71 3.39 5.81
CA ASP A 78 -12.43 4.50 6.43
C ASP A 78 -12.38 5.79 5.61
N THR A 79 -11.70 5.79 4.46
CA THR A 79 -11.58 6.94 3.57
C THR A 79 -12.10 6.64 2.16
N PHE A 80 -11.54 5.64 1.47
CA PHE A 80 -11.88 5.33 0.08
C PHE A 80 -13.36 4.94 -0.10
N LEU A 81 -13.96 4.25 0.87
CA LEU A 81 -15.37 3.83 0.77
C LEU A 81 -16.35 5.01 0.80
N HIS A 82 -15.94 6.19 1.28
CA HIS A 82 -16.75 7.42 1.18
C HIS A 82 -16.82 7.98 -0.25
N LEU A 83 -15.94 7.53 -1.14
CA LEU A 83 -15.83 8.02 -2.51
C LEU A 83 -16.70 7.25 -3.51
N GLY A 84 -17.68 6.45 -3.06
CA GLY A 84 -18.57 5.69 -3.95
C GLY A 84 -19.32 6.54 -4.99
N HIS A 85 -19.52 7.83 -4.74
CA HIS A 85 -20.10 8.77 -5.70
C HIS A 85 -19.12 9.21 -6.80
N LEU A 86 -17.82 9.24 -6.50
CA LEU A 86 -16.76 9.59 -7.44
C LEU A 86 -16.23 8.34 -8.17
N ARG A 87 -16.18 7.22 -7.46
CA ARG A 87 -15.73 5.91 -7.95
C ARG A 87 -16.71 4.82 -7.51
N PRO A 88 -17.83 4.63 -8.21
CA PRO A 88 -18.84 3.65 -7.84
C PRO A 88 -18.35 2.21 -8.04
N GLY A 89 -18.86 1.32 -7.20
CA GLY A 89 -18.61 -0.12 -7.27
C GLY A 89 -18.81 -0.79 -5.92
N ASN A 90 -18.92 -2.12 -5.93
CA ASN A 90 -18.83 -2.92 -4.71
C ASN A 90 -17.35 -3.06 -4.32
N TRP A 91 -16.90 -2.23 -3.38
CA TRP A 91 -15.50 -2.18 -2.95
C TRP A 91 -15.28 -2.93 -1.65
N ASP A 92 -14.16 -3.65 -1.58
CA ASP A 92 -13.66 -4.28 -0.37
C ASP A 92 -12.19 -3.91 -0.16
N VAL A 93 -11.79 -3.69 1.09
CA VAL A 93 -10.43 -3.34 1.51
C VAL A 93 -10.08 -4.20 2.69
N HIS A 94 -9.01 -4.98 2.58
CA HIS A 94 -8.54 -5.81 3.68
C HIS A 94 -7.04 -6.03 3.64
N GLN A 95 -6.46 -6.18 4.83
CA GLN A 95 -5.12 -6.72 5.01
C GLN A 95 -5.13 -8.20 4.62
N VAL A 96 -4.13 -8.64 3.86
CA VAL A 96 -3.99 -10.05 3.55
C VAL A 96 -3.35 -10.77 4.74
N GLY A 97 -4.14 -11.62 5.40
CA GLY A 97 -3.68 -12.43 6.52
C GLY A 97 -2.96 -13.71 6.07
N GLY A 98 -1.71 -13.88 6.49
CA GLY A 98 -0.96 -15.14 6.35
C GLY A 98 -0.27 -15.34 5.00
N ARG A 99 0.74 -16.21 4.96
CA ARG A 99 1.56 -16.52 3.77
C ARG A 99 0.83 -17.43 2.78
N ASN A 100 -0.38 -17.08 2.36
CA ASN A 100 -1.05 -17.82 1.30
C ASN A 100 -0.39 -17.46 -0.04
N ARG A 101 0.51 -18.33 -0.50
CA ARG A 101 1.33 -18.18 -1.72
C ARG A 101 0.56 -17.94 -3.02
N LEU A 102 -0.77 -17.95 -3.02
CA LEU A 102 -1.60 -17.74 -4.22
C LEU A 102 -2.73 -16.74 -3.97
N GLU A 103 -2.57 -15.81 -3.03
CA GLU A 103 -3.66 -14.90 -2.69
C GLU A 103 -4.14 -14.09 -3.89
N ILE A 104 -3.22 -13.53 -4.68
CA ILE A 104 -3.59 -12.73 -5.85
C ILE A 104 -4.33 -13.55 -6.91
N ALA A 105 -4.15 -14.88 -6.92
CA ALA A 105 -4.82 -15.77 -7.87
C ALA A 105 -6.32 -15.94 -7.57
N ARG A 106 -6.83 -15.35 -6.48
CA ARG A 106 -8.26 -15.19 -6.20
C ARG A 106 -8.92 -14.09 -7.04
N TYR A 107 -8.11 -13.26 -7.72
CA TYR A 107 -8.59 -12.14 -8.53
C TYR A 107 -8.46 -12.43 -10.01
N GLU A 108 -9.42 -11.94 -10.80
CA GLU A 108 -9.59 -12.26 -12.21
C GLU A 108 -8.29 -12.14 -13.02
N GLN A 109 -7.53 -11.07 -12.78
CA GLN A 109 -6.30 -10.79 -13.54
C GLN A 109 -5.21 -11.85 -13.36
N TYR A 110 -5.26 -12.64 -12.29
CA TYR A 110 -4.19 -13.55 -11.87
C TYR A 110 -4.68 -14.99 -11.62
N THR A 111 -5.93 -15.32 -11.94
CA THR A 111 -6.52 -16.67 -11.76
C THR A 111 -5.69 -17.79 -12.38
N HIS A 112 -5.07 -17.53 -13.53
CA HIS A 112 -4.20 -18.47 -14.24
C HIS A 112 -2.94 -18.88 -13.45
N LEU A 113 -2.53 -18.14 -12.42
CA LEU A 113 -1.41 -18.51 -11.58
C LEU A 113 -1.66 -19.83 -10.83
N VAL A 114 -2.92 -20.19 -10.56
CA VAL A 114 -3.26 -21.51 -9.97
C VAL A 114 -2.85 -22.65 -10.91
N ALA A 115 -3.07 -22.47 -12.23
CA ALA A 115 -2.68 -23.47 -13.21
C ALA A 115 -1.15 -23.56 -13.34
N LEU A 116 -0.44 -22.43 -13.28
CA LEU A 116 1.02 -22.38 -13.31
C LEU A 116 1.65 -23.04 -12.08
N ASP A 117 1.16 -22.75 -10.88
CA ASP A 117 1.63 -23.40 -9.64
C ASP A 117 1.40 -24.91 -9.69
N ARG A 118 0.23 -25.35 -10.15
CA ARG A 118 -0.06 -26.79 -10.32
C ARG A 118 0.88 -27.45 -11.33
N ALA A 119 1.17 -26.80 -12.45
CA ALA A 119 2.08 -27.32 -13.47
C ALA A 119 3.51 -27.42 -12.91
N ALA A 120 4.00 -26.35 -12.28
CA ALA A 120 5.34 -26.29 -11.70
C ALA A 120 5.56 -27.35 -10.60
N ARG A 121 4.55 -27.65 -9.78
CA ARG A 121 4.65 -28.71 -8.76
C ARG A 121 4.86 -30.12 -9.33
N ASN A 122 4.44 -30.34 -10.57
CA ASN A 122 4.52 -31.64 -11.24
C ASN A 122 5.74 -31.74 -12.17
N ASP A 123 6.49 -30.65 -12.38
CA ASP A 123 7.62 -30.58 -13.30
C ASP A 123 8.75 -29.69 -12.73
N PRO A 124 9.86 -30.29 -12.27
CA PRO A 124 11.00 -29.55 -11.72
C PRO A 124 11.66 -28.57 -12.71
N GLU A 125 11.63 -28.84 -14.00
CA GLU A 125 12.20 -27.96 -15.03
C GLU A 125 11.34 -26.72 -15.20
N LEU A 126 10.01 -26.88 -15.25
CA LEU A 126 9.08 -25.76 -15.23
C LEU A 126 9.18 -24.96 -13.92
N ALA A 127 9.35 -25.61 -12.77
CA ALA A 127 9.56 -24.91 -11.50
C ALA A 127 10.83 -24.05 -11.52
N ALA A 128 11.93 -24.55 -12.08
CA ALA A 128 13.17 -23.80 -12.21
C ALA A 128 13.03 -22.59 -13.16
N ALA A 129 12.27 -22.74 -14.25
CA ALA A 129 12.07 -21.68 -15.24
C ALA A 129 11.07 -20.60 -14.78
N LEU A 130 9.95 -21.00 -14.15
CA LEU A 130 8.90 -20.09 -13.67
C LEU A 130 9.28 -19.41 -12.36
N GLY A 131 10.21 -19.99 -11.60
CA GLY A 131 10.58 -19.54 -10.26
C GLY A 131 9.43 -19.67 -9.27
N SER A 132 9.51 -18.91 -8.17
CA SER A 132 8.47 -18.85 -7.13
C SER A 132 7.96 -17.43 -6.88
N ASP A 133 8.39 -16.45 -7.67
CA ASP A 133 8.15 -15.03 -7.40
C ASP A 133 6.69 -14.64 -7.67
N TYR A 134 5.95 -15.39 -8.48
CA TYR A 134 4.50 -15.23 -8.64
C TYR A 134 3.69 -15.57 -7.38
N THR A 135 4.35 -16.02 -6.31
CA THR A 135 3.70 -16.33 -5.01
C THR A 135 3.72 -15.19 -4.01
N ILE A 136 4.33 -14.05 -4.35
CA ILE A 136 4.38 -12.92 -3.42
C ILE A 136 3.01 -12.26 -3.31
N THR A 137 2.64 -11.98 -2.07
CA THR A 137 1.31 -11.54 -1.69
C THR A 137 1.39 -10.10 -1.20
N PRO A 138 0.52 -9.20 -1.70
CA PRO A 138 0.42 -7.84 -1.18
C PRO A 138 0.09 -7.81 0.30
N ASP A 139 0.53 -6.77 1.00
CA ASP A 139 0.19 -6.59 2.41
C ASP A 139 -1.30 -6.20 2.56
N ILE A 140 -1.81 -5.34 1.68
CA ILE A 140 -3.21 -4.91 1.62
C ILE A 140 -3.68 -4.95 0.16
N VAL A 141 -4.94 -5.34 -0.02
CA VAL A 141 -5.61 -5.34 -1.33
C VAL A 141 -6.87 -4.49 -1.29
N VAL A 142 -7.12 -3.79 -2.39
CA VAL A 142 -8.41 -3.15 -2.69
C VAL A 142 -9.05 -3.93 -3.82
N VAL A 143 -10.28 -4.38 -3.62
CA VAL A 143 -10.95 -5.34 -4.49
C VAL A 143 -12.26 -4.75 -4.97
N ARG A 144 -12.59 -5.00 -6.24
CA ARG A 144 -13.91 -4.70 -6.81
C ARG A 144 -14.69 -5.98 -7.03
N GLY A 145 -15.88 -6.07 -6.44
CA GLY A 145 -16.85 -7.12 -6.73
C GLY A 145 -17.40 -7.04 -8.15
N LEU A 146 -18.00 -8.15 -8.60
CA LEU A 146 -18.72 -8.22 -9.86
C LEU A 146 -20.08 -7.53 -9.76
N GLU A 147 -20.61 -7.11 -10.91
CA GLU A 147 -21.91 -6.45 -11.04
C GLU A 147 -22.92 -7.39 -11.69
N SER A 148 -24.11 -7.48 -11.10
CA SER A 148 -25.23 -8.20 -11.69
C SER A 148 -25.80 -7.46 -12.90
N ASP A 149 -26.46 -8.19 -13.81
CA ASP A 149 -27.14 -7.57 -14.95
C ASP A 149 -28.20 -6.54 -14.51
N ASN A 150 -28.85 -6.75 -13.37
CA ASN A 150 -29.80 -5.77 -12.79
C ASN A 150 -29.11 -4.46 -12.39
N ALA A 151 -27.88 -4.53 -11.87
CA ALA A 151 -27.10 -3.35 -11.51
C ALA A 151 -26.58 -2.62 -12.76
N ILE A 152 -26.11 -3.38 -13.75
CA ILE A 152 -25.65 -2.83 -15.04
C ILE A 152 -26.81 -2.17 -15.78
N ASN A 153 -27.96 -2.84 -15.86
CA ASN A 153 -29.15 -2.37 -16.57
C ASN A 153 -30.04 -1.43 -15.74
N ARG A 154 -29.52 -0.85 -14.65
CA ARG A 154 -30.32 -0.05 -13.70
C ARG A 154 -31.05 1.12 -14.35
N HIS A 155 -30.44 1.73 -15.36
CA HIS A 155 -30.96 2.93 -16.03
C HIS A 155 -31.52 2.65 -17.43
N GLU A 156 -30.90 1.74 -18.17
CA GLU A 156 -31.30 1.30 -19.50
C GLU A 156 -30.84 -0.14 -19.75
N GLU A 157 -31.43 -0.84 -20.71
CA GLU A 157 -31.03 -2.21 -21.06
C GLU A 157 -29.72 -2.18 -21.87
N LEU A 158 -28.59 -2.36 -21.18
CA LEU A 158 -27.25 -2.32 -21.76
C LEU A 158 -26.73 -3.70 -22.16
N VAL A 159 -27.07 -4.73 -21.38
CA VAL A 159 -26.59 -6.10 -21.59
C VAL A 159 -27.72 -7.11 -21.49
N ASP A 160 -27.58 -8.17 -22.29
CA ASP A 160 -28.40 -9.37 -22.25
C ASP A 160 -27.49 -10.60 -22.42
N ARG A 161 -28.07 -11.78 -22.69
CA ARG A 161 -27.28 -13.01 -22.88
C ARG A 161 -26.47 -13.07 -24.18
N SER A 162 -26.65 -12.11 -25.09
CA SER A 162 -26.03 -12.11 -26.42
C SER A 162 -24.79 -11.21 -26.52
N VAL A 163 -24.71 -10.15 -25.69
CA VAL A 163 -23.59 -9.17 -25.71
C VAL A 163 -22.76 -9.20 -24.43
N CYS A 164 -21.54 -8.67 -24.49
CA CYS A 164 -20.64 -8.54 -23.33
C CYS A 164 -20.41 -9.85 -22.52
N THR A 165 -20.46 -10.99 -23.20
CA THR A 165 -20.41 -12.34 -22.59
C THR A 165 -19.01 -12.77 -22.10
N LEU A 166 -18.00 -11.94 -22.36
CA LEU A 166 -16.61 -12.10 -21.90
C LEU A 166 -16.15 -10.95 -21.01
N SER A 167 -17.07 -10.07 -20.56
CA SER A 167 -16.75 -8.96 -19.67
C SER A 167 -16.44 -9.47 -18.27
N ASN A 168 -15.26 -9.11 -17.75
CA ASN A 168 -14.82 -9.49 -16.40
C ASN A 168 -15.62 -8.82 -15.27
N LEU A 169 -16.34 -7.73 -15.53
CA LEU A 169 -17.14 -7.05 -14.50
C LEU A 169 -18.48 -7.74 -14.25
N ARG A 170 -18.96 -8.51 -15.23
CA ARG A 170 -20.33 -9.00 -15.27
C ARG A 170 -20.44 -10.36 -14.59
N GLU A 171 -21.18 -10.42 -13.49
CA GLU A 171 -21.35 -11.63 -12.68
C GLU A 171 -21.93 -12.81 -13.48
N ALA A 172 -22.82 -12.54 -14.45
CA ALA A 172 -23.43 -13.57 -15.29
C ALA A 172 -22.43 -14.36 -16.16
N ASN A 173 -21.24 -13.80 -16.43
CA ASN A 173 -20.18 -14.49 -17.16
C ASN A 173 -19.39 -15.45 -16.25
N GLY A 174 -19.70 -15.49 -14.96
CA GLY A 174 -18.83 -16.05 -13.94
C GLY A 174 -17.57 -15.20 -13.75
N GLY A 175 -16.52 -15.83 -13.23
CA GLY A 175 -15.24 -15.17 -12.96
C GLY A 175 -15.05 -14.80 -11.50
N TYR A 176 -14.06 -13.96 -11.25
CA TYR A 176 -13.58 -13.63 -9.92
C TYR A 176 -13.58 -12.10 -9.70
N PRO A 177 -13.58 -11.63 -8.44
CA PRO A 177 -13.41 -10.21 -8.15
C PRO A 177 -12.13 -9.62 -8.78
N LEU A 178 -12.14 -8.32 -9.03
CA LEU A 178 -11.02 -7.61 -9.67
C LEU A 178 -10.09 -7.03 -8.61
N LEU A 179 -8.78 -7.26 -8.73
CA LEU A 179 -7.79 -6.57 -7.91
C LEU A 179 -7.68 -5.12 -8.41
N HIS A 180 -8.08 -4.15 -7.59
CA HIS A 180 -8.02 -2.72 -7.94
C HIS A 180 -6.73 -2.06 -7.46
N ALA A 181 -6.22 -2.47 -6.30
CA ALA A 181 -4.94 -2.01 -5.81
C ALA A 181 -4.22 -3.07 -4.97
N SER A 182 -2.90 -3.02 -5.01
CA SER A 182 -1.96 -3.71 -4.14
C SER A 182 -1.17 -2.64 -3.39
N ILE A 183 -1.28 -2.64 -2.07
CA ILE A 183 -0.61 -1.65 -1.21
C ILE A 183 0.39 -2.39 -0.31
N SER A 184 1.68 -2.16 -0.55
CA SER A 184 2.77 -2.71 0.27
C SER A 184 3.10 -1.73 1.40
N CYS A 185 3.10 -2.19 2.64
CA CYS A 185 3.38 -1.37 3.82
C CYS A 185 4.77 -1.67 4.36
N LYS A 186 5.56 -0.62 4.64
CA LYS A 186 6.92 -0.76 5.15
C LYS A 186 7.13 0.21 6.30
N TRP A 187 7.07 -0.29 7.55
CA TRP A 187 7.28 0.54 8.75
C TRP A 187 8.60 1.31 8.70
N THR A 188 9.69 0.64 8.33
CA THR A 188 11.01 1.24 8.07
C THR A 188 11.64 0.60 6.85
N ILE A 189 12.44 1.36 6.10
CA ILE A 189 13.07 0.88 4.88
C ILE A 189 14.51 0.43 5.17
N ARG A 190 14.87 -0.70 4.55
CA ARG A 190 16.24 -1.18 4.39
C ARG A 190 16.44 -1.52 2.90
N SER A 191 17.68 -1.60 2.45
CA SER A 191 18.00 -1.81 1.03
C SER A 191 17.35 -3.07 0.46
N ASP A 192 17.35 -4.17 1.21
CA ASP A 192 16.66 -5.43 0.88
C ASP A 192 15.14 -5.26 0.79
N ARG A 193 14.54 -4.54 1.74
CA ARG A 193 13.08 -4.36 1.82
C ARG A 193 12.52 -3.48 0.70
N ALA A 194 13.29 -2.53 0.21
CA ALA A 194 12.93 -1.74 -0.96
C ALA A 194 12.90 -2.59 -2.24
N GLN A 195 13.85 -3.54 -2.37
CA GLN A 195 13.86 -4.45 -3.52
C GLN A 195 12.67 -5.41 -3.49
N ASN A 196 12.27 -5.90 -2.32
CA ASN A 196 11.10 -6.79 -2.21
C ASN A 196 9.82 -6.15 -2.78
N ALA A 197 9.56 -4.88 -2.45
CA ALA A 197 8.40 -4.15 -2.98
C ALA A 197 8.47 -3.96 -4.51
N ARG A 198 9.67 -3.81 -5.08
CA ARG A 198 9.85 -3.74 -6.54
C ARG A 198 9.63 -5.10 -7.21
N SER A 199 10.14 -6.18 -6.61
CA SER A 199 9.90 -7.54 -7.12
C SER A 199 8.42 -7.91 -7.08
N GLU A 200 7.72 -7.57 -5.98
CA GLU A 200 6.26 -7.68 -5.86
C GLU A 200 5.53 -6.96 -7.00
N ALA A 201 5.87 -5.69 -7.22
CA ALA A 201 5.31 -4.88 -8.28
C ALA A 201 5.55 -5.49 -9.68
N LEU A 202 6.78 -5.91 -9.96
CA LEU A 202 7.14 -6.55 -11.23
C LEU A 202 6.35 -7.84 -11.49
N ASN A 203 6.05 -8.61 -10.44
CA ASN A 203 5.22 -9.80 -10.58
C ASN A 203 3.77 -9.47 -10.96
N LEU A 204 3.18 -8.44 -10.33
CA LEU A 204 1.85 -7.96 -10.70
C LEU A 204 1.83 -7.44 -12.13
N ILE A 205 2.88 -6.74 -12.56
CA ILE A 205 3.00 -6.21 -13.92
C ILE A 205 3.11 -7.35 -14.94
N ARG A 206 4.03 -8.28 -14.74
CA ARG A 206 4.36 -9.32 -15.72
C ARG A 206 3.26 -10.38 -15.86
N ASN A 207 2.57 -10.70 -14.77
CA ASN A 207 1.59 -11.80 -14.76
C ASN A 207 0.14 -11.35 -14.89
N ARG A 208 -0.18 -10.09 -15.18
CA ARG A 208 -1.58 -9.67 -15.30
C ARG A 208 -2.22 -10.15 -16.60
N LYS A 209 -3.51 -10.50 -16.53
CA LYS A 209 -4.43 -10.57 -17.68
C LYS A 209 -5.54 -9.54 -17.50
N GLY A 210 -5.33 -8.34 -18.01
CA GLY A 210 -6.27 -7.22 -17.88
C GLY A 210 -5.59 -5.92 -17.44
N LYS A 211 -6.37 -5.00 -16.87
CA LYS A 211 -5.85 -3.73 -16.33
C LYS A 211 -4.96 -4.01 -15.12
N LEU A 212 -3.82 -3.31 -15.07
CA LEU A 212 -2.91 -3.34 -13.92
C LEU A 212 -3.62 -2.73 -12.69
N PRO A 213 -3.61 -3.40 -11.53
CA PRO A 213 -4.02 -2.77 -10.27
C PRO A 213 -3.10 -1.59 -9.93
N ASN A 214 -3.57 -0.65 -9.12
CA ASN A 214 -2.68 0.37 -8.56
C ASN A 214 -1.61 -0.32 -7.69
N ILE A 215 -0.34 0.04 -7.87
CA ILE A 215 0.79 -0.50 -7.12
C ILE A 215 1.35 0.61 -6.23
N MET A 216 1.02 0.54 -4.94
CA MET A 216 1.27 1.62 -3.98
C MET A 216 2.18 1.13 -2.87
N VAL A 217 2.99 2.03 -2.30
CA VAL A 217 3.78 1.74 -1.09
C VAL A 217 3.46 2.74 -0.01
N VAL A 218 3.15 2.29 1.20
CA VAL A 218 3.00 3.16 2.38
C VAL A 218 4.16 2.94 3.33
N THR A 219 4.76 4.02 3.86
CA THR A 219 5.92 3.90 4.74
C THR A 219 5.98 4.96 5.84
N ALA A 220 6.59 4.57 6.97
CA ALA A 220 6.95 5.45 8.07
C ALA A 220 8.47 5.67 8.20
N GLU A 221 9.23 5.39 7.13
CA GLU A 221 10.68 5.63 7.08
C GLU A 221 10.99 7.13 7.21
N PRO A 222 11.75 7.55 8.24
CA PRO A 222 12.00 8.96 8.49
C PRO A 222 13.02 9.61 7.53
N THR A 223 13.91 8.85 6.88
CA THR A 223 15.04 9.46 6.14
C THR A 223 14.75 9.61 4.64
N PRO A 224 14.89 10.84 4.05
CA PRO A 224 14.71 11.05 2.61
C PRO A 224 15.57 10.14 1.72
N SER A 225 16.80 9.81 2.15
CA SER A 225 17.68 8.91 1.38
C SER A 225 17.16 7.48 1.27
N ARG A 226 16.50 6.95 2.30
CA ARG A 226 15.87 5.64 2.25
C ARG A 226 14.52 5.69 1.55
N LEU A 227 13.75 6.77 1.71
CA LEU A 227 12.55 7.01 0.89
C LEU A 227 12.90 7.02 -0.60
N ALA A 228 13.99 7.67 -0.98
CA ALA A 228 14.47 7.73 -2.36
C ALA A 228 14.77 6.34 -2.96
N SER A 229 15.23 5.38 -2.16
CA SER A 229 15.54 4.03 -2.63
C SER A 229 14.32 3.28 -3.18
N ILE A 230 13.11 3.65 -2.74
CA ILE A 230 11.86 3.07 -3.20
C ILE A 230 11.04 4.01 -4.09
N ALA A 231 11.04 5.32 -3.81
CA ALA A 231 10.23 6.30 -4.53
C ALA A 231 10.82 6.67 -5.90
N LEU A 232 12.16 6.80 -6.00
CA LEU A 232 12.81 7.16 -7.25
C LEU A 232 12.80 6.01 -8.25
N GLY A 233 12.76 6.36 -9.54
CA GLY A 233 12.51 5.44 -10.63
C GLY A 233 11.04 5.41 -11.03
N THR A 234 10.77 4.80 -12.18
CA THR A 234 9.43 4.69 -12.78
C THR A 234 9.25 3.30 -13.36
N GLY A 235 8.01 2.87 -13.52
CA GLY A 235 7.66 1.61 -14.20
C GLY A 235 7.15 0.50 -13.26
N ASP A 236 7.61 0.46 -12.01
CA ASP A 236 7.22 -0.58 -11.06
C ASP A 236 6.13 -0.11 -10.08
N ILE A 237 6.39 1.00 -9.38
CA ILE A 237 5.54 1.53 -8.30
C ILE A 237 4.88 2.80 -8.78
N ASP A 238 3.56 2.90 -8.63
CA ASP A 238 2.79 4.07 -9.08
C ASP A 238 3.12 5.28 -8.21
N CYS A 239 3.10 5.13 -6.88
CA CYS A 239 3.52 6.17 -5.94
C CYS A 239 3.86 5.60 -4.55
N VAL A 240 4.69 6.33 -3.82
CA VAL A 240 4.95 6.09 -2.39
C VAL A 240 4.18 7.10 -1.56
N TYR A 241 3.64 6.68 -0.43
CA TYR A 241 2.88 7.51 0.50
C TYR A 241 3.57 7.47 1.86
N HIS A 242 3.97 8.65 2.35
CA HIS A 242 4.54 8.79 3.67
C HIS A 242 3.43 8.95 4.70
N PHE A 243 3.56 8.26 5.84
CA PHE A 243 2.52 8.26 6.87
C PHE A 243 2.26 9.65 7.48
N ALA A 244 3.27 10.53 7.48
CA ALA A 244 3.26 11.85 8.11
C ALA A 244 4.11 12.84 7.28
N LEU A 245 3.75 13.04 6.01
CA LEU A 245 4.60 13.80 5.06
C LEU A 245 4.80 15.25 5.51
N TYR A 246 3.73 15.88 5.99
CA TYR A 246 3.76 17.28 6.42
C TYR A 246 4.66 17.48 7.64
N GLU A 247 4.58 16.57 8.62
CA GLU A 247 5.41 16.58 9.82
C GLU A 247 6.89 16.30 9.48
N LEU A 248 7.16 15.45 8.49
CA LEU A 248 8.50 15.23 7.96
C LEU A 248 9.07 16.52 7.34
N GLN A 249 8.30 17.21 6.52
CA GLN A 249 8.72 18.49 5.91
C GLN A 249 9.02 19.55 6.98
N GLU A 250 8.11 19.71 7.95
CA GLU A 250 8.30 20.63 9.08
C GLU A 250 9.55 20.30 9.89
N THR A 251 9.77 19.01 10.18
CA THR A 251 10.93 18.53 10.94
C THR A 251 12.25 18.83 10.21
N LEU A 252 12.33 18.52 8.92
CA LEU A 252 13.55 18.79 8.14
C LEU A 252 13.88 20.28 8.07
N GLN A 253 12.84 21.13 7.95
CA GLN A 253 12.98 22.58 7.98
C GLN A 253 13.48 23.05 9.36
N GLY A 254 12.87 22.58 10.45
CA GLY A 254 13.26 22.94 11.82
C GLY A 254 14.70 22.52 12.17
N LEU A 255 15.12 21.35 11.68
CA LEU A 255 16.49 20.84 11.83
C LEU A 255 17.49 21.46 10.85
N LYS A 256 17.05 22.34 9.93
CA LYS A 256 17.88 22.98 8.89
C LYS A 256 18.63 21.96 8.02
N MET A 257 18.01 20.81 7.76
CA MET A 257 18.59 19.74 6.92
C MET A 257 18.26 19.98 5.45
N TYR A 258 18.81 21.05 4.86
CA TYR A 258 18.44 21.50 3.52
C TYR A 258 18.67 20.45 2.43
N ASP A 259 19.80 19.72 2.44
CA ASP A 259 20.04 18.64 1.46
C ASP A 259 18.97 17.54 1.50
N ALA A 260 18.49 17.21 2.71
CA ALA A 260 17.44 16.22 2.91
C ALA A 260 16.07 16.76 2.48
N LEU A 261 15.82 18.06 2.70
CA LEU A 261 14.62 18.75 2.25
C LEU A 261 14.56 18.83 0.71
N ASP A 262 15.69 19.16 0.06
CA ASP A 262 15.80 19.20 -1.41
C ASP A 262 15.55 17.81 -2.01
N MET A 263 16.13 16.76 -1.42
CA MET A 263 15.86 15.37 -1.83
C MET A 263 14.38 14.99 -1.66
N LEU A 264 13.76 15.40 -0.56
CA LEU A 264 12.33 15.17 -0.32
C LEU A 264 11.48 15.92 -1.36
N ALA A 265 11.80 17.19 -1.64
CA ALA A 265 11.11 18.01 -2.63
C ALA A 265 11.19 17.39 -4.02
N VAL A 266 12.36 16.88 -4.44
CA VAL A 266 12.51 16.16 -5.72
C VAL A 266 11.52 15.00 -5.84
N MET A 267 11.30 14.24 -4.76
CA MET A 267 10.34 13.13 -4.76
C MET A 267 8.88 13.62 -4.80
N VAL A 268 8.54 14.67 -4.05
CA VAL A 268 7.17 15.22 -3.98
C VAL A 268 6.80 15.92 -5.28
N ASP A 269 7.66 16.81 -5.78
CA ASP A 269 7.45 17.57 -7.00
C ASP A 269 7.43 16.63 -8.21
N GLY A 270 8.31 15.62 -8.21
CA GLY A 270 8.36 14.54 -9.19
C GLY A 270 7.21 13.53 -9.12
N LYS A 271 6.20 13.74 -8.25
CA LYS A 271 5.02 12.87 -8.08
C LYS A 271 5.38 11.43 -7.72
N ARG A 272 6.46 11.26 -6.96
CA ARG A 272 6.96 9.97 -6.48
C ARG A 272 6.63 9.72 -5.01
N LEU A 273 6.42 10.78 -4.24
CA LEU A 273 6.08 10.72 -2.83
C LEU A 273 4.89 11.65 -2.53
N LYS A 274 3.91 11.14 -1.78
CA LYS A 274 2.68 11.83 -1.35
C LYS A 274 2.40 11.59 0.13
N ASP A 275 1.42 12.27 0.71
CA ASP A 275 0.95 11.97 2.07
C ASP A 275 -0.05 10.81 2.04
N ILE A 276 -0.17 10.07 3.14
CA ILE A 276 -1.16 9.00 3.26
C ILE A 276 -2.60 9.50 2.95
N SER A 277 -2.90 10.78 3.22
CA SER A 277 -4.21 11.36 2.89
C SER A 277 -4.51 11.48 1.41
N ASP A 278 -3.53 11.30 0.53
CA ASP A 278 -3.72 11.36 -0.93
C ASP A 278 -4.21 10.00 -1.50
N ILE A 279 -3.96 8.89 -0.79
CA ILE A 279 -4.35 7.52 -1.22
C ILE A 279 -5.81 7.41 -1.65
N PRO A 280 -6.80 7.94 -0.89
CA PRO A 280 -8.21 7.70 -1.21
C PRO A 280 -8.59 8.29 -2.57
N LEU A 281 -8.08 9.48 -2.90
CA LEU A 281 -8.34 10.14 -4.18
C LEU A 281 -7.55 9.49 -5.32
N ASP A 282 -6.31 9.08 -5.07
CA ASP A 282 -5.51 8.36 -6.07
C ASP A 282 -6.10 6.97 -6.39
N LEU A 283 -6.80 6.33 -5.45
CA LEU A 283 -7.57 5.10 -5.71
C LEU A 283 -8.86 5.36 -6.50
N ALA A 284 -9.33 6.60 -6.58
CA ALA A 284 -10.59 6.97 -7.23
C ALA A 284 -10.47 7.34 -8.71
N VAL A 285 -9.27 7.26 -9.30
CA VAL A 285 -9.01 7.59 -10.72
C VAL A 285 -9.60 6.59 -11.73
#